data_AF-A0A351NTX1-F1
#
_entry.id   AF-A0A351NTX1-F1
#
_cell.length_a   1.000
_cell.length_b   1.000
_cell.length_c   1.000
_cell.angle_alpha   90.00
_cell.angle_beta   90.00
_cell.angle_gamma   90.00
#
_symmetry.space_group_name_H-M   'P 1'
#
loop_
_entity.id
_entity.type
_entity.pdbx_description
1 polymer ?
#
loop_
_entity_poly.entity_id
_entity_poly.type
_entity_poly.pdbx_seq_one_letter_code
_entity_poly.pdbx_strand_id
1 'polypeptide(L)' 'MVGSSSPGNNDNFKDSDSCCSNTSCCPPQHPVKRIEAKIGRNDPCPCGNGRKFKKCCGQHR' A
#
# COMPACT_ATOMS: atom_id res chain seq x y z
N MET A 1 36.93 -1.72 15.51
CA MET A 1 37.97 -2.74 15.80
C MET A 1 37.26 -3.91 16.47
N VAL A 2 36.77 -4.84 15.64
CA VAL A 2 37.17 -6.26 15.44
C VAL A 2 36.52 -7.22 16.46
N GLY A 3 35.58 -8.04 15.97
CA GLY A 3 34.80 -9.02 16.74
C GLY A 3 33.38 -9.10 16.17
N SER A 4 32.79 -10.24 15.82
CA SER A 4 33.08 -11.61 16.23
C SER A 4 32.51 -12.59 15.21
N SER A 5 33.14 -13.75 15.16
CA SER A 5 32.86 -14.93 14.33
C SER A 5 31.54 -15.65 14.69
N SER A 6 30.77 -16.06 13.65
CA SER A 6 29.87 -17.25 13.50
C SER A 6 28.76 -17.52 14.56
N PRO A 7 27.68 -18.30 14.30
CA PRO A 7 27.50 -19.38 13.31
C PRO A 7 26.19 -19.35 12.50
N GLY A 8 26.09 -20.22 11.49
CA GLY A 8 24.84 -20.47 10.77
C GLY A 8 23.85 -21.26 11.64
N ASN A 9 22.56 -20.96 11.46
CA ASN A 9 21.48 -21.79 11.98
C ASN A 9 20.38 -21.91 10.90
N ASN A 10 20.18 -23.17 10.48
CA ASN A 10 18.97 -23.63 9.83
C ASN A 10 17.90 -23.64 10.90
N ASP A 11 17.00 -22.67 10.87
CA ASP A 11 15.79 -22.74 11.66
C ASP A 11 14.57 -22.56 10.75
N ASN A 12 13.83 -23.66 10.67
CA ASN A 12 12.46 -23.73 10.24
C ASN A 12 11.60 -22.83 11.14
N PHE A 13 11.55 -21.53 10.85
CA PHE A 13 10.85 -20.56 11.68
C PHE A 13 9.34 -20.58 11.37
N LYS A 14 8.63 -21.48 12.03
CA LYS A 14 7.24 -21.25 12.45
C LYS A 14 7.28 -20.44 13.74
N ASP A 15 6.90 -19.18 13.66
CA ASP A 15 6.71 -18.27 14.79
C ASP A 15 5.89 -17.10 14.21
N SER A 16 4.66 -16.79 14.61
CA SER A 16 3.92 -17.01 15.85
C SER A 16 4.46 -16.30 17.10
N ASP A 17 5.16 -15.17 16.95
CA ASP A 17 5.11 -14.09 17.93
C ASP A 17 4.96 -12.71 17.25
N SER A 18 3.73 -12.24 17.37
CA SER A 18 3.12 -11.13 16.64
C SER A 18 3.35 -9.80 17.36
N CYS A 19 4.20 -8.92 16.83
CA CYS A 19 4.26 -7.52 17.27
C CYS A 19 3.19 -6.63 16.59
N CYS A 20 2.46 -7.15 15.58
CA CYS A 20 1.37 -6.46 14.92
C CYS A 20 0.31 -7.47 14.46
N SER A 21 -0.55 -7.94 15.37
CA SER A 21 -1.66 -8.86 15.03
C SER A 21 -2.74 -8.20 14.15
N ASN A 22 -2.62 -6.90 13.89
CA ASN A 22 -3.47 -6.18 12.96
C ASN A 22 -2.62 -5.68 11.78
N THR A 23 -3.02 -6.06 10.57
CA THR A 23 -2.47 -5.59 9.29
C THR A 23 -2.51 -4.06 9.12
N SER A 24 -3.10 -3.32 10.07
CA SER A 24 -3.19 -1.85 10.06
C SER A 24 -1.82 -1.15 10.09
N CYS A 25 -0.75 -1.78 10.57
CA CYS A 25 0.58 -1.16 10.70
C CYS A 25 1.57 -1.57 9.61
N CYS A 26 1.27 -2.57 8.79
CA CYS A 26 2.20 -3.06 7.77
C CYS A 26 1.71 -2.66 6.37
N PRO A 27 2.50 -1.95 5.55
CA PRO A 27 2.13 -1.64 4.18
C PRO A 27 1.93 -2.95 3.38
N PRO A 28 1.01 -2.97 2.40
CA PRO A 28 0.77 -4.17 1.60
C PRO A 28 2.07 -4.63 0.95
N GLN A 29 2.36 -5.93 1.05
CA GLN A 29 3.59 -6.57 0.55
C GLN A 29 3.74 -6.47 -0.98
N HIS A 30 2.70 -6.01 -1.68
CA HIS A 30 2.70 -5.80 -3.12
C HIS A 30 2.09 -4.44 -3.51
N PRO A 31 2.65 -3.77 -4.54
CA PRO A 31 2.10 -2.52 -5.03
C PRO A 31 0.70 -2.75 -5.63
N VAL A 32 -0.30 -2.06 -5.09
CA VAL A 32 -1.67 -2.11 -5.60
C VAL A 32 -1.71 -1.44 -6.97
N LYS A 33 -1.80 -2.23 -8.04
CA LYS A 33 -2.08 -1.71 -9.38
C LYS A 33 -3.53 -1.28 -9.43
N ARG A 34 -3.76 0.02 -9.67
CA ARG A 34 -5.10 0.52 -9.96
C ARG A 34 -5.54 -0.06 -11.30
N ILE A 35 -6.59 -0.88 -11.27
CA ILE A 35 -7.21 -1.46 -12.47
C ILE A 35 -7.95 -0.37 -13.26
N GLU A 36 -8.42 0.67 -12.57
CA GLU A 36 -9.14 1.79 -13.17
C GLU A 36 -8.20 2.75 -13.92
N ALA A 37 -8.67 3.22 -15.08
CA ALA A 37 -8.02 4.29 -15.82
C ALA A 37 -7.80 5.53 -14.94
N LYS A 38 -6.62 6.14 -15.04
CA LYS A 38 -6.33 7.42 -14.39
C LYS A 38 -7.25 8.48 -15.00
N ILE A 39 -8.32 8.81 -14.29
CA ILE A 39 -9.22 9.88 -14.69
C ILE A 39 -8.48 11.23 -14.60
N GLY A 40 -8.45 11.97 -15.70
CA GLY A 40 -7.83 13.28 -15.74
C GLY A 40 -8.67 14.30 -14.98
N ARG A 41 -8.02 15.36 -14.48
CA ARG A 41 -8.70 16.43 -13.74
C ARG A 41 -9.82 17.11 -14.54
N ASN A 42 -9.75 17.12 -15.87
CA ASN A 42 -10.74 17.76 -16.74
C ASN A 42 -11.82 16.80 -17.25
N ASP A 43 -11.67 15.50 -17.08
CA ASP A 43 -12.61 14.49 -17.54
C ASP A 43 -13.95 14.57 -16.79
N PRO A 44 -15.05 14.06 -17.37
CA PRO A 44 -16.32 13.95 -16.67
C PRO A 44 -16.18 13.11 -15.40
N CYS A 45 -16.80 13.55 -14.30
CA CYS A 45 -16.78 12.81 -13.05
C CYS A 45 -17.49 11.46 -13.21
N PRO A 46 -16.90 10.34 -12.78
CA PRO A 46 -17.53 9.02 -12.85
C PRO A 46 -18.72 8.89 -11.88
N CYS A 47 -18.91 9.88 -11.00
CA CYS A 47 -20.05 10.01 -10.11
C CYS A 47 -21.36 10.41 -10.82
N GLY A 48 -21.34 10.69 -12.13
CA GLY A 48 -22.54 10.90 -12.93
C GLY A 48 -23.19 12.28 -12.80
N ASN A 49 -22.55 13.24 -12.12
CA ASN A 49 -23.12 14.57 -11.91
C ASN A 49 -22.88 15.56 -13.07
N GLY A 50 -22.26 15.12 -14.16
CA GLY A 50 -21.93 15.95 -15.32
C GLY A 50 -20.84 17.02 -15.09
N ARG A 51 -20.24 17.09 -13.90
CA ARG A 51 -19.17 18.04 -13.59
C ARG A 51 -17.80 17.45 -13.93
N LYS A 52 -16.82 18.31 -14.21
CA LYS A 52 -15.41 17.89 -14.37
C LYS A 52 -14.89 17.30 -13.06
N PHE A 53 -14.06 16.27 -13.13
CA PHE A 53 -13.51 15.56 -11.98
C PHE A 53 -12.86 16.51 -10.95
N LYS A 54 -12.08 17.50 -11.40
CA LYS A 54 -11.45 18.53 -10.53
C LYS A 54 -12.42 19.42 -9.75
N LYS A 55 -13.68 19.54 -10.18
CA LYS A 55 -14.74 20.33 -9.54
C LYS A 55 -15.76 19.47 -8.80
N CYS A 56 -15.46 18.18 -8.63
CA CYS A 56 -16.29 17.25 -7.89
C CYS A 56 -15.38 16.34 -7.06
N CYS A 57 -15.28 15.06 -7.39
CA CYS A 57 -14.56 14.09 -6.57
C CYS A 57 -13.07 14.43 -6.41
N GLY A 58 -12.46 15.11 -7.39
CA GLY A 58 -11.07 15.56 -7.38
C GLY A 58 -10.84 16.96 -6.79
N GLN A 59 -11.85 17.60 -6.20
CA GLN A 59 -11.75 18.95 -5.62
C GLN A 59 -10.98 18.96 -4.29
N HIS A 60 -11.00 17.86 -3.53
CA HIS A 60 -10.36 17.72 -2.22
C HIS A 60 -9.20 16.71 -2.21
N ARG A 61 -8.55 16.50 -3.38
CA ARG A 61 -7.46 15.52 -3.56
C ARG A 61 -6.16 16.20 -3.97
#